data_AF-A0A496BGQ5-F1
#
_entry.id   AF-A0A496BGQ5-F1
#
_cell.length_a   1.000
_cell.length_b   1.000
_cell.length_c   1.000
_cell.angle_alpha   90.00
_cell.angle_beta   90.00
_cell.angle_gamma   90.00
#
_symmetry.space_group_name_H-M   'P 1'
#
loop_
_entity.id
_entity.type
_entity.pdbx_description
1 polymer ?
#
loop_
_entity_poly.entity_id
_entity_poly.type
_entity_poly.pdbx_seq_one_letter_code
_entity_poly.pdbx_strand_id
1 'polypeptide(L)'
;MKGTRPLDNAEIRKVSDAFDGIFTIRNRSLFMLGVSVGGRISELLALKVNDVWQNGKPVKDLLFDRNIVKGGEISRAVPVNTDGREAIENLIAWQTELYGNIKPTRPLFTSRNGQGSRTMTRKAAHDVLKRAFETAGLNGKLGTHSLRKSYAQRLYEQTNDIYAVQEMLGHKSVVTTQRYLGVNYASVRKASEAMSVYSEGDISMKTSPSVNEATDDVLLVELLRRGYDVARLLHKDNTEQPFQSEDEETESRFV
;
A
#
# COMPACT_ATOMS: atom_id res chain seq x y z
N MET A 1 -12.17 12.44 8.27
CA MET A 1 -12.08 12.55 9.74
C MET A 1 -10.68 13.04 10.10
N LYS A 2 -10.56 14.30 10.57
CA LYS A 2 -9.27 14.83 11.05
C LYS A 2 -8.92 14.16 12.39
N GLY A 3 -7.69 13.68 12.53
CA GLY A 3 -7.11 13.33 13.83
C GLY A 3 -7.09 11.85 14.24
N THR A 4 -7.16 10.88 13.32
CA THR A 4 -6.92 9.48 13.72
C THR A 4 -5.44 9.22 14.01
N ARG A 5 -5.11 8.31 14.94
CA ARG A 5 -3.72 7.93 15.26
C ARG A 5 -3.31 6.60 14.59
N PRO A 6 -2.01 6.37 14.37
CA PRO A 6 -1.47 5.05 14.00
C PRO A 6 -1.62 4.02 15.14
N LEU A 7 -1.54 2.75 14.78
CA LEU A 7 -1.46 1.59 15.68
C LEU A 7 -0.02 1.07 15.71
N ASP A 8 0.43 0.63 16.88
CA ASP A 8 1.69 -0.12 17.02
C ASP A 8 1.50 -1.63 16.71
N ASN A 9 2.59 -2.39 16.68
CA ASN A 9 2.54 -3.82 16.36
C ASN A 9 1.71 -4.64 17.37
N ALA A 10 1.72 -4.29 18.66
CA ALA A 10 0.96 -5.00 19.69
C ALA A 10 -0.55 -4.73 19.56
N GLU A 11 -0.92 -3.48 19.27
CA GLU A 11 -2.29 -3.09 18.95
C GLU A 11 -2.78 -3.73 17.66
N ILE A 12 -1.93 -3.85 16.62
CA ILE A 12 -2.28 -4.57 15.40
C ILE A 12 -2.61 -6.03 15.69
N ARG A 13 -1.79 -6.73 16.50
CA ARG A 13 -2.08 -8.11 16.94
C ARG A 13 -3.44 -8.20 17.63
N LYS A 14 -3.64 -7.39 18.68
CA LYS A 14 -4.89 -7.34 19.46
C LYS A 14 -6.13 -7.12 18.59
N VAL A 15 -6.07 -6.15 17.67
CA VAL A 15 -7.20 -5.87 16.77
C VAL A 15 -7.43 -7.00 15.78
N SER A 16 -6.37 -7.62 15.27
CA SER A 16 -6.52 -8.73 14.34
C SER A 16 -7.16 -9.97 14.97
N ASP A 17 -7.03 -10.14 16.29
CA ASP A 17 -7.66 -11.22 17.07
C ASP A 17 -9.10 -10.87 17.50
N ALA A 18 -9.48 -9.59 17.41
CA ALA A 18 -10.78 -9.09 17.84
C ALA A 18 -11.89 -9.22 16.78
N PHE A 19 -11.57 -9.71 15.57
CA PHE A 19 -12.57 -9.93 14.52
C PHE A 19 -13.31 -11.25 14.73
N ASP A 20 -14.64 -11.21 14.61
CA ASP A 20 -15.51 -12.35 14.87
C ASP A 20 -16.59 -12.57 13.78
N GLY A 21 -17.34 -13.66 13.97
CA GLY A 21 -18.49 -14.04 13.14
C GLY A 21 -18.14 -14.60 11.77
N ILE A 22 -19.18 -14.85 10.96
CA ILE A 22 -19.11 -15.55 9.66
C ILE A 22 -18.13 -14.86 8.67
N PHE A 23 -17.99 -13.54 8.77
CA PHE A 23 -17.13 -12.75 7.88
C PHE A 23 -15.79 -12.38 8.53
N THR A 24 -15.38 -13.08 9.60
CA THR A 24 -14.14 -12.77 10.34
C THR A 24 -12.92 -12.72 9.42
N ILE A 25 -12.70 -13.75 8.59
CA ILE A 25 -11.54 -13.82 7.68
C ILE A 25 -11.52 -12.61 6.74
N ARG A 26 -12.64 -12.29 6.08
CA ARG A 26 -12.75 -11.11 5.21
C ARG A 26 -12.42 -9.80 5.94
N ASN A 27 -12.95 -9.64 7.16
CA ASN A 27 -12.79 -8.41 7.93
C ASN A 27 -11.35 -8.27 8.46
N ARG A 28 -10.78 -9.36 8.97
CA ARG A 28 -9.38 -9.43 9.41
C ARG A 28 -8.44 -9.19 8.24
N SER A 29 -8.68 -9.81 7.08
CA SER A 29 -7.85 -9.59 5.89
C SER A 29 -7.90 -8.14 5.38
N LEU A 30 -9.05 -7.47 5.48
CA LEU A 30 -9.15 -6.04 5.15
C LEU A 30 -8.27 -5.19 6.07
N PHE A 31 -8.28 -5.48 7.36
CA PHE A 31 -7.47 -4.81 8.36
C PHE A 31 -5.98 -5.06 8.13
N MET A 32 -5.58 -6.33 8.05
CA MET A 32 -4.18 -6.75 7.87
C MET A 32 -3.61 -6.20 6.57
N LEU A 33 -4.32 -6.35 5.44
CA LEU A 33 -3.86 -5.77 4.18
C LEU A 33 -3.73 -4.25 4.29
N GLY A 34 -4.68 -3.57 4.94
CA GLY A 34 -4.64 -2.12 5.13
C GLY A 34 -3.43 -1.61 5.92
N VAL A 35 -3.00 -2.33 6.97
CA VAL A 35 -1.78 -1.98 7.73
C VAL A 35 -0.49 -2.42 7.04
N SER A 36 -0.57 -3.35 6.09
CA SER A 36 0.57 -3.86 5.32
C SER A 36 0.93 -3.01 4.11
N VAL A 37 -0.05 -2.35 3.46
CA VAL A 37 0.19 -1.63 2.18
C VAL A 37 -0.22 -0.16 2.21
N GLY A 38 -0.80 0.32 3.31
CA GLY A 38 -1.14 1.74 3.48
C GLY A 38 -2.18 2.30 2.49
N GLY A 39 -2.98 1.44 1.86
CA GLY A 39 -4.03 1.85 0.92
C GLY A 39 -5.12 2.70 1.58
N ARG A 40 -5.68 3.67 0.85
CA ARG A 40 -6.93 4.32 1.26
C ARG A 40 -8.04 3.27 1.27
N ILE A 41 -9.04 3.40 2.15
CA ILE A 41 -10.11 2.41 2.22
C ILE A 41 -10.87 2.25 0.90
N SER A 42 -11.03 3.32 0.12
CA SER A 42 -11.64 3.25 -1.21
C SER A 42 -10.77 2.49 -2.22
N GLU A 43 -9.44 2.59 -2.10
CA GLU A 43 -8.50 1.84 -2.94
C GLU A 43 -8.57 0.34 -2.58
N LEU A 44 -8.51 0.00 -1.30
CA LEU A 44 -8.61 -1.39 -0.83
C LEU A 44 -9.93 -2.04 -1.26
N LEU A 45 -11.05 -1.36 -1.07
CA LEU A 45 -12.36 -1.88 -1.45
C LEU A 45 -12.56 -2.01 -2.96
N ALA A 46 -11.80 -1.27 -3.78
CA ALA A 46 -11.89 -1.35 -5.23
C ALA A 46 -11.12 -2.56 -5.81
N LEU A 47 -10.25 -3.20 -5.03
CA LEU A 47 -9.46 -4.35 -5.45
C LEU A 47 -10.35 -5.53 -5.88
N LYS A 48 -9.93 -6.20 -6.94
CA LYS A 48 -10.46 -7.46 -7.43
C LYS A 48 -9.47 -8.59 -7.15
N VAL A 49 -9.91 -9.81 -7.36
CA VAL A 49 -9.11 -11.02 -7.13
C VAL A 49 -7.83 -11.02 -7.99
N ASN A 50 -7.92 -10.64 -9.27
CA ASN A 50 -6.77 -10.60 -10.18
C ASN A 50 -5.72 -9.54 -9.82
N ASP A 51 -6.08 -8.51 -9.06
CA ASP A 51 -5.14 -7.48 -8.61
C ASP A 51 -4.20 -8.01 -7.51
N VAL A 52 -4.62 -9.03 -6.77
CA VAL A 52 -3.88 -9.57 -5.61
C VAL A 52 -3.47 -11.04 -5.73
N TRP A 53 -4.10 -11.81 -6.61
CA TRP A 53 -3.90 -13.25 -6.76
C TRP A 53 -3.54 -13.60 -8.20
N GLN A 54 -2.32 -14.06 -8.42
CA GLN A 54 -1.77 -14.36 -9.74
C GLN A 54 -0.92 -15.62 -9.67
N ASN A 55 -0.99 -16.47 -10.70
CA ASN A 55 -0.21 -17.71 -10.77
C ASN A 55 -0.35 -18.61 -9.53
N GLY A 56 -1.55 -18.62 -8.92
CA GLY A 56 -1.84 -19.43 -7.73
C GLY A 56 -1.21 -18.92 -6.43
N LYS A 57 -0.72 -17.67 -6.39
CA LYS A 57 -0.06 -17.07 -5.23
C LYS A 57 -0.44 -15.60 -5.04
N PRO A 58 -0.29 -15.04 -3.83
CA PRO A 58 -0.46 -13.60 -3.63
C PRO A 58 0.66 -12.82 -4.32
N VAL A 59 0.33 -11.63 -4.83
CA VAL A 59 1.32 -10.73 -5.44
C VAL A 59 2.28 -10.19 -4.38
N LYS A 60 3.55 -9.98 -4.78
CA LYS A 60 4.56 -9.33 -3.93
C LYS A 60 4.49 -7.80 -3.99
N ASP A 61 3.94 -7.26 -5.08
CA ASP A 61 3.79 -5.83 -5.31
C ASP A 61 2.35 -5.57 -5.77
N LEU A 62 1.64 -4.76 -4.99
CA LEU A 62 0.26 -4.37 -5.24
C LEU A 62 0.23 -3.02 -5.94
N LEU A 63 -0.47 -2.94 -7.06
CA LEU A 63 -0.66 -1.68 -7.78
C LEU A 63 -1.97 -1.02 -7.35
N PHE A 64 -1.86 0.21 -6.86
CA PHE A 64 -3.01 1.10 -6.71
C PHE A 64 -3.11 2.00 -7.94
N ASP A 65 -3.95 1.63 -8.90
CA ASP A 65 -4.17 2.43 -10.12
C ASP A 65 -5.19 3.56 -9.88
N ARG A 66 -4.79 4.79 -10.21
CA ARG A 66 -5.64 5.99 -10.17
C ARG A 66 -6.91 5.85 -11.02
N ASN A 67 -6.85 5.10 -12.13
CA ASN A 67 -7.97 4.96 -13.05
C ASN A 67 -9.10 4.10 -12.45
N ILE A 68 -8.79 3.29 -11.43
CA ILE A 68 -9.74 2.41 -10.75
C ILE A 68 -10.48 3.15 -9.63
N VAL A 69 -9.89 4.21 -9.06
CA VAL A 69 -10.46 4.98 -7.95
C VAL A 69 -10.78 6.41 -8.39
N LYS A 70 -12.08 6.76 -8.46
CA LYS A 70 -12.53 8.15 -8.67
C LYS A 70 -11.86 9.06 -7.62
N GLY A 71 -10.94 9.92 -8.05
CA GLY A 71 -10.18 10.83 -7.19
C GLY A 71 -8.81 10.32 -6.73
N GLY A 72 -8.30 9.21 -7.28
CA GLY A 72 -6.90 8.82 -7.13
C GLY A 72 -6.00 9.80 -7.85
N GLU A 73 -5.04 10.41 -7.14
CA GLU A 73 -4.18 11.43 -7.73
C GLU A 73 -3.03 10.82 -8.55
N ILE A 74 -2.47 9.69 -8.10
CA ILE A 74 -1.26 9.06 -8.67
C ILE A 74 -1.34 7.52 -8.54
N SER A 75 -0.97 6.79 -9.60
CA SER A 75 -0.81 5.33 -9.57
C SER A 75 0.51 4.96 -8.91
N ARG A 76 0.52 3.95 -8.03
CA ARG A 76 1.74 3.53 -7.31
C ARG A 76 1.77 2.04 -7.05
N ALA A 77 2.97 1.45 -7.09
CA ALA A 77 3.21 0.10 -6.63
C ALA A 77 3.64 0.13 -5.16
N VAL A 78 3.15 -0.82 -4.38
CA VAL A 78 3.49 -0.96 -2.96
C VAL A 78 3.88 -2.41 -2.67
N PRO A 79 5.04 -2.67 -2.05
CA PRO A 79 5.41 -4.01 -1.62
C PRO A 79 4.43 -4.55 -0.58
N VAL A 80 3.90 -5.75 -0.81
CA VAL A 80 3.02 -6.45 0.11
C VAL A 80 3.88 -7.33 1.00
N ASN A 81 3.93 -7.03 2.30
CA ASN A 81 4.69 -7.84 3.26
C ASN A 81 4.07 -9.23 3.51
N THR A 82 4.74 -10.04 4.32
CA THR A 82 4.32 -11.41 4.63
C THR A 82 2.91 -11.48 5.22
N ASP A 83 2.59 -10.65 6.23
CA ASP A 83 1.23 -10.65 6.82
C ASP A 83 0.15 -10.28 5.78
N GLY A 84 0.45 -9.34 4.88
CA GLY A 84 -0.47 -8.90 3.83
C GLY A 84 -0.74 -10.00 2.81
N ARG A 85 0.30 -10.78 2.47
CA ARG A 85 0.19 -11.94 1.59
C ARG A 85 -0.60 -13.07 2.23
N GLU A 86 -0.36 -13.37 3.51
CA GLU A 86 -1.12 -14.36 4.26
C GLU A 86 -2.60 -13.95 4.38
N ALA A 87 -2.87 -12.65 4.60
CA ALA A 87 -4.23 -12.11 4.59
C ALA A 87 -4.93 -12.30 3.24
N ILE A 88 -4.22 -12.16 2.13
CA ILE A 88 -4.74 -12.43 0.78
C ILE A 88 -5.02 -13.93 0.60
N GLU A 89 -4.08 -14.79 0.94
CA GLU A 89 -4.23 -16.26 0.86
C GLU A 89 -5.47 -16.74 1.62
N ASN A 90 -5.60 -16.35 2.89
CA ASN A 90 -6.74 -16.67 3.74
C ASN A 90 -8.06 -16.17 3.14
N LEU A 91 -8.06 -14.97 2.55
CA LEU A 91 -9.24 -14.37 1.94
C LEU A 91 -9.67 -15.10 0.66
N ILE A 92 -8.72 -15.50 -0.17
CA ILE A 92 -9.00 -16.27 -1.40
C ILE A 92 -9.52 -17.67 -1.04
N ALA A 93 -8.92 -18.34 -0.06
CA ALA A 93 -9.39 -19.63 0.43
C ALA A 93 -10.83 -19.52 0.95
N TRP A 94 -11.10 -18.56 1.83
CA TRP A 94 -12.44 -18.31 2.40
C TRP A 94 -13.49 -17.99 1.32
N GLN A 95 -13.14 -17.16 0.32
CA GLN A 95 -14.06 -16.89 -0.79
C GLN A 95 -14.33 -18.15 -1.64
N THR A 96 -13.35 -19.03 -1.78
CA THR A 96 -13.47 -20.25 -2.60
C THR A 96 -14.40 -21.23 -1.89
N GLU A 97 -14.25 -21.37 -0.57
CA GLU A 97 -15.12 -22.20 0.25
C GLU A 97 -16.58 -21.69 0.22
N LEU A 98 -16.79 -20.38 0.35
CA LEU A 98 -18.15 -19.83 0.40
C LEU A 98 -18.85 -19.72 -0.95
N TYR A 99 -18.12 -19.45 -2.03
CA TYR A 99 -18.71 -19.10 -3.33
C TYR A 99 -18.29 -20.04 -4.47
N GLY A 100 -17.50 -21.07 -4.19
CA GLY A 100 -16.95 -21.98 -5.19
C GLY A 100 -15.93 -21.27 -6.09
N ASN A 101 -15.97 -21.56 -7.39
CA ASN A 101 -14.97 -21.03 -8.33
C ASN A 101 -14.97 -19.48 -8.35
N ILE A 102 -13.80 -18.89 -8.08
CA ILE A 102 -13.62 -17.44 -7.99
C ILE A 102 -13.24 -16.89 -9.36
N LYS A 103 -14.08 -16.01 -9.90
CA LYS A 103 -13.74 -15.27 -11.12
C LYS A 103 -12.67 -14.22 -10.82
N PRO A 104 -11.68 -14.00 -11.71
CA PRO A 104 -10.64 -12.99 -11.53
C PRO A 104 -11.19 -11.58 -11.30
N THR A 105 -12.34 -11.25 -11.89
CA THR A 105 -12.98 -9.93 -11.80
C THR A 105 -13.82 -9.72 -10.54
N ARG A 106 -13.95 -10.74 -9.67
CA ARG A 106 -14.76 -10.66 -8.45
C ARG A 106 -14.14 -9.64 -7.48
N PRO A 107 -14.96 -8.86 -6.75
CA PRO A 107 -14.46 -8.00 -5.68
C PRO A 107 -13.69 -8.78 -4.61
N LEU A 108 -12.52 -8.28 -4.21
CA LEU A 108 -11.73 -8.89 -3.15
C LEU A 108 -12.43 -8.80 -1.79
N PHE A 109 -13.08 -7.66 -1.51
CA PHE A 109 -13.87 -7.45 -0.31
C PHE A 109 -15.36 -7.43 -0.63
N THR A 110 -15.98 -8.60 -0.56
CA THR A 110 -17.39 -8.79 -0.90
C THR A 110 -18.31 -8.24 0.18
N SER A 111 -19.45 -7.70 -0.22
CA SER A 111 -20.56 -7.33 0.66
C SER A 111 -21.20 -8.58 1.27
N ARG A 112 -21.81 -8.42 2.44
CA ARG A 112 -22.67 -9.46 3.03
C ARG A 112 -23.86 -9.80 2.13
N ASN A 113 -24.32 -8.82 1.35
CA ASN A 113 -25.46 -8.95 0.45
C ASN A 113 -24.95 -9.08 -0.99
N GLY A 114 -25.53 -9.99 -1.76
CA GLY A 114 -25.23 -10.14 -3.19
C GLY A 114 -24.28 -11.29 -3.54
N GLN A 115 -24.15 -12.31 -2.68
CA GLN A 115 -23.53 -13.61 -3.02
C GLN A 115 -22.14 -13.48 -3.70
N GLY A 116 -21.29 -12.63 -3.12
CA GLY A 116 -19.94 -12.40 -3.62
C GLY A 116 -19.82 -11.57 -4.90
N SER A 117 -20.92 -11.03 -5.45
CA SER A 117 -20.89 -10.18 -6.66
C SER A 117 -20.75 -8.68 -6.38
N ARG A 118 -21.14 -8.24 -5.17
CA ARG A 118 -21.13 -6.83 -4.77
C ARG A 118 -19.95 -6.55 -3.84
N THR A 119 -19.33 -5.39 -4.01
CA THR A 119 -18.28 -4.88 -3.12
C THR A 119 -18.85 -4.40 -1.79
N MET A 120 -18.10 -4.58 -0.70
CA MET A 120 -18.39 -3.99 0.60
C MET A 120 -18.40 -2.46 0.52
N THR A 121 -19.34 -1.81 1.20
CA THR A 121 -19.42 -0.35 1.24
C THR A 121 -18.38 0.25 2.20
N ARG A 122 -17.97 1.50 1.97
CA ARG A 122 -17.07 2.24 2.88
C ARG A 122 -17.62 2.32 4.31
N LYS A 123 -18.94 2.49 4.45
CA LYS A 123 -19.62 2.49 5.75
C LYS A 123 -19.51 1.13 6.44
N ALA A 124 -19.76 0.04 5.73
CA ALA A 124 -19.62 -1.31 6.30
C ALA A 124 -18.18 -1.60 6.74
N ALA A 125 -17.17 -1.22 5.94
CA ALA A 125 -15.78 -1.34 6.30
C ALA A 125 -15.43 -0.54 7.57
N HIS A 126 -15.89 0.72 7.64
CA HIS A 126 -15.71 1.56 8.82
C HIS A 126 -16.35 0.94 10.07
N ASP A 127 -17.59 0.46 9.97
CA ASP A 127 -18.34 -0.07 11.10
C ASP A 127 -17.72 -1.39 11.61
N VAL A 128 -17.19 -2.22 10.71
CA VAL A 128 -16.44 -3.45 11.06
C VAL A 128 -15.13 -3.11 11.79
N LEU A 129 -14.34 -2.16 11.28
CA LEU A 129 -13.09 -1.75 11.92
C LEU A 129 -13.35 -1.11 13.29
N LYS A 130 -14.35 -0.24 13.40
CA LYS A 130 -14.76 0.40 14.65
C LYS A 130 -15.09 -0.64 15.72
N ARG A 131 -15.90 -1.64 15.37
CA ARG A 131 -16.23 -2.74 16.29
C ARG A 131 -14.98 -3.51 16.74
N ALA A 132 -14.07 -3.84 15.82
CA ALA A 132 -12.84 -4.54 16.18
C ALA A 132 -11.93 -3.72 17.10
N PHE A 133 -11.84 -2.39 16.90
CA PHE A 133 -11.11 -1.51 17.83
C PHE A 133 -11.76 -1.48 19.21
N GLU A 134 -13.09 -1.41 19.29
CA GLU A 134 -13.83 -1.44 20.55
C GLU A 134 -13.66 -2.78 21.28
N THR A 135 -13.77 -3.91 20.57
CA THR A 135 -13.54 -5.26 21.10
C THR A 135 -12.10 -5.46 21.59
N ALA A 136 -11.12 -4.89 20.90
CA ALA A 136 -9.72 -4.91 21.31
C ALA A 136 -9.40 -3.97 22.51
N GLY A 137 -10.41 -3.26 23.03
CA GLY A 137 -10.24 -2.31 24.14
C GLY A 137 -9.46 -1.05 23.77
N LEU A 138 -9.33 -0.73 22.48
CA LEU A 138 -8.56 0.42 22.02
C LEU A 138 -9.42 1.68 22.03
N ASN A 139 -9.15 2.55 23.00
CA ASN A 139 -9.78 3.86 23.13
C ASN A 139 -9.02 4.90 22.30
N GLY A 140 -9.74 5.72 21.54
CA GLY A 140 -9.17 6.86 20.81
C GLY A 140 -9.76 7.08 19.42
N LYS A 141 -9.17 8.03 18.69
CA LYS A 141 -9.54 8.32 17.30
C LYS A 141 -8.92 7.26 16.39
N LEU A 142 -9.56 6.09 16.31
CA LEU A 142 -9.19 5.01 15.38
C LEU A 142 -10.21 4.90 14.25
N GLY A 143 -9.74 4.53 13.07
CA GLY A 143 -10.60 4.38 11.89
C GLY A 143 -9.82 3.92 10.66
N THR A 144 -10.43 4.01 9.49
CA THR A 144 -9.81 3.57 8.23
C THR A 144 -8.48 4.25 7.93
N HIS A 145 -8.33 5.54 8.27
CA HIS A 145 -7.08 6.27 8.11
C HIS A 145 -6.00 5.86 9.12
N SER A 146 -6.35 5.22 10.23
CA SER A 146 -5.35 4.67 11.17
C SER A 146 -4.51 3.60 10.52
N LEU A 147 -5.10 2.74 9.67
CA LEU A 147 -4.35 1.67 8.99
C LEU A 147 -3.22 2.25 8.15
N ARG A 148 -3.56 3.23 7.32
CA ARG A 148 -2.62 3.96 6.48
C ARG A 148 -1.55 4.70 7.27
N LYS A 149 -1.92 5.33 8.39
CA LYS A 149 -0.95 5.99 9.27
C LYS A 149 0.00 5.00 9.94
N SER A 150 -0.51 3.82 10.32
CA SER A 150 0.29 2.74 10.91
C SER A 150 1.34 2.25 9.91
N TYR A 151 0.93 2.01 8.66
CA TYR A 151 1.86 1.70 7.58
C TYR A 151 2.92 2.79 7.40
N ALA A 152 2.49 4.06 7.30
CA ALA A 152 3.40 5.18 7.08
C ALA A 152 4.43 5.33 8.20
N GLN A 153 3.98 5.23 9.46
CA GLN A 153 4.86 5.32 10.62
C GLN A 153 5.85 4.15 10.65
N ARG A 154 5.36 2.92 10.54
CA ARG A 154 6.22 1.72 10.59
C ARG A 154 7.21 1.69 9.43
N LEU A 155 6.81 2.12 8.25
CA LEU A 155 7.72 2.23 7.11
C LEU A 155 8.80 3.28 7.38
N TYR A 156 8.42 4.45 7.88
CA TYR A 156 9.36 5.51 8.25
C TYR A 156 10.34 5.05 9.34
N GLU A 157 9.88 4.30 10.35
CA GLU A 157 10.73 3.74 11.40
C GLU A 157 11.78 2.76 10.84
N GLN A 158 11.46 2.05 9.75
CA GLN A 158 12.39 1.11 9.11
C GLN A 158 13.34 1.79 8.10
N THR A 159 12.87 2.81 7.37
CA THR A 159 13.66 3.44 6.30
C THR A 159 14.36 4.73 6.74
N ASN A 160 13.86 5.40 7.78
CA ASN A 160 14.17 6.78 8.12
C ASN A 160 14.04 7.76 6.92
N ASP A 161 13.20 7.41 5.94
CA ASP A 161 13.06 8.14 4.68
C ASP A 161 11.60 8.55 4.47
N ILE A 162 11.33 9.84 4.70
CA ILE A 162 10.01 10.44 4.54
C ILE A 162 9.56 10.49 3.07
N TYR A 163 10.49 10.51 2.12
CA TYR A 163 10.19 10.56 0.69
C TYR A 163 9.74 9.19 0.19
N ALA A 164 10.43 8.12 0.60
CA ALA A 164 9.97 6.75 0.37
C ALA A 164 8.54 6.52 0.90
N VAL A 165 8.24 7.06 2.08
CA VAL A 165 6.89 6.99 2.66
C VAL A 165 5.88 7.78 1.82
N GLN A 166 6.21 8.99 1.39
CA GLN A 166 5.32 9.81 0.56
C GLN A 166 5.00 9.15 -0.79
N GLU A 167 5.99 8.52 -1.42
CA GLU A 167 5.82 7.79 -2.67
C GLU A 167 4.88 6.59 -2.48
N MET A 168 5.12 5.76 -1.46
CA MET A 168 4.26 4.60 -1.15
C MET A 168 2.83 5.00 -0.77
N LEU A 169 2.61 6.23 -0.31
CA LEU A 169 1.29 6.79 -0.05
C LEU A 169 0.68 7.45 -1.30
N GLY A 170 1.45 7.90 -2.28
CA GLY A 170 0.95 8.59 -3.48
C GLY A 170 0.36 9.97 -3.14
N HIS A 171 1.16 10.83 -2.49
CA HIS A 171 0.81 12.23 -2.20
C HIS A 171 1.28 13.15 -3.34
N LYS A 172 0.43 14.09 -3.79
CA LYS A 172 0.61 14.95 -4.99
C LYS A 172 1.53 16.17 -4.82
N SER A 173 2.05 16.47 -3.63
CA SER A 173 2.86 17.69 -3.46
C SER A 173 4.30 17.48 -3.93
N VAL A 174 4.47 17.64 -5.23
CA VAL A 174 5.77 17.85 -5.89
C VAL A 174 6.09 19.34 -5.76
N VAL A 175 6.92 19.71 -4.79
CA VAL A 175 7.55 21.06 -4.74
C VAL A 175 9.06 20.98 -5.04
N THR A 176 9.56 19.89 -5.63
CA THR A 176 10.83 19.91 -6.37
C THR A 176 11.05 18.61 -7.14
N THR A 177 10.50 18.55 -8.35
CA THR A 177 10.64 17.44 -9.31
C THR A 177 12.10 17.18 -9.71
N GLN A 178 13.00 18.12 -9.49
CA GLN A 178 14.39 18.03 -9.97
C GLN A 178 15.39 17.34 -9.00
N ARG A 179 14.96 16.85 -7.82
CA ARG A 179 15.92 16.28 -6.83
C ARG A 179 15.92 14.75 -6.69
N TYR A 180 14.90 14.00 -7.10
CA TYR A 180 14.72 12.65 -6.55
C TYR A 180 14.98 11.50 -7.53
N LEU A 181 16.25 11.31 -7.88
CA LEU A 181 16.81 10.12 -8.53
C LEU A 181 17.09 8.95 -7.55
N GLY A 182 16.35 8.78 -6.44
CA GLY A 182 16.91 8.03 -5.30
C GLY A 182 16.00 7.29 -4.33
N VAL A 183 14.72 7.03 -4.63
CA VAL A 183 13.97 6.07 -3.77
C VAL A 183 14.40 4.66 -4.14
N ASN A 184 15.15 4.01 -3.24
CA ASN A 184 15.55 2.63 -3.41
C ASN A 184 14.34 1.71 -3.11
N TYR A 185 13.57 1.35 -4.13
CA TYR A 185 12.40 0.47 -4.00
C TYR A 185 12.77 -0.88 -3.35
N ALA A 186 13.99 -1.39 -3.56
CA ALA A 186 14.46 -2.60 -2.88
C ALA A 186 14.61 -2.39 -1.36
N SER A 187 15.08 -1.20 -0.93
CA SER A 187 15.09 -0.82 0.49
C SER A 187 13.66 -0.75 1.06
N VAL A 188 12.73 -0.15 0.32
CA VAL A 188 11.30 -0.09 0.72
C VAL A 188 10.69 -1.48 0.82
N ARG A 189 11.00 -2.39 -0.12
CA ARG A 189 10.56 -3.79 -0.07
C ARG A 189 11.09 -4.49 1.18
N LYS A 190 12.40 -4.36 1.46
CA LYS A 190 13.01 -4.96 2.67
C LYS A 190 12.39 -4.40 3.94
N ALA A 191 12.20 -3.09 4.01
CA ALA A 191 11.52 -2.44 5.12
C ALA A 191 10.07 -2.92 5.28
N SER A 192 9.34 -3.08 4.17
CA SER A 192 7.97 -3.64 4.17
C SER A 192 7.92 -5.04 4.76
N GLU A 193 8.83 -5.93 4.35
CA GLU A 193 8.94 -7.26 4.93
C GLU A 193 9.25 -7.23 6.43
N ALA A 194 10.21 -6.39 6.85
CA ALA A 194 10.60 -6.23 8.25
C ALA A 194 9.49 -5.69 9.15
N MET A 195 8.47 -5.03 8.56
CA MET A 195 7.29 -4.62 9.33
C MET A 195 6.44 -5.82 9.77
N SER A 196 6.53 -7.00 9.14
CA SER A 196 5.61 -8.12 9.39
C SER A 196 5.45 -8.42 10.89
N VAL A 197 4.21 -8.37 11.35
CA VAL A 197 3.82 -8.50 12.74
C VAL A 197 3.97 -9.92 13.21
N TYR A 198 3.74 -10.92 12.35
CA TYR A 198 3.73 -12.33 12.76
C TYR A 198 5.01 -13.11 12.40
N SER A 199 5.97 -12.50 11.69
CA SER A 199 7.13 -13.25 11.18
C SER A 199 8.26 -13.47 12.20
N GLU A 200 8.23 -12.85 13.38
CA GLU A 200 9.27 -13.05 14.40
C GLU A 200 8.81 -14.02 15.50
N GLY A 201 8.96 -15.31 15.18
CA GLY A 201 8.77 -16.41 16.10
C GLY A 201 9.59 -17.67 15.79
N ASP A 202 10.52 -17.67 14.81
CA ASP A 202 11.30 -18.90 14.54
C ASP A 202 12.67 -18.76 13.82
N ILE A 203 13.36 -17.60 13.82
CA ILE A 203 14.77 -17.57 13.37
C ILE A 203 15.62 -16.69 14.27
N SER A 204 16.43 -17.37 15.09
CA SER A 204 17.62 -16.86 15.79
C SER A 204 18.58 -16.14 14.83
N MET A 205 18.98 -14.91 15.21
CA MET A 205 20.20 -14.16 14.86
C MET A 205 20.93 -14.51 13.54
N LYS A 206 21.12 -13.51 12.66
CA LYS A 206 22.45 -12.89 12.39
C LYS A 206 22.39 -11.73 11.38
N THR A 207 23.35 -10.84 11.57
CA THR A 207 23.74 -9.59 10.90
C THR A 207 23.69 -9.58 9.35
N SER A 208 23.47 -8.38 8.80
CA SER A 208 23.67 -8.02 7.38
C SER A 208 25.01 -8.48 6.80
N PRO A 209 25.08 -8.64 5.47
CA PRO A 209 25.76 -7.62 4.66
C PRO A 209 24.96 -7.19 3.41
N SER A 210 25.44 -6.10 2.81
CA SER A 210 25.06 -5.50 1.52
C SER A 210 24.91 -6.50 0.36
N VAL A 211 24.02 -6.20 -0.59
CA VAL A 211 24.26 -6.10 -2.06
C VAL A 211 22.90 -6.08 -2.80
N ASN A 212 22.85 -5.28 -3.87
CA ASN A 212 21.92 -5.22 -5.01
C ASN A 212 21.33 -6.60 -5.40
N GLU A 213 20.17 -6.78 -6.04
CA GLU A 213 19.59 -6.05 -7.14
C GLU A 213 18.19 -6.65 -7.35
N ALA A 214 17.13 -5.92 -7.02
CA ALA A 214 15.87 -6.09 -7.71
C ALA A 214 15.72 -4.78 -8.48
N THR A 215 16.35 -4.73 -9.65
CA THR A 215 16.30 -3.57 -10.54
C THR A 215 14.84 -3.22 -10.81
N ASP A 216 14.53 -1.93 -10.84
CA ASP A 216 13.21 -1.37 -11.15
C ASP A 216 12.60 -2.03 -12.42
N ASP A 217 13.44 -2.52 -13.32
CA ASP A 217 13.09 -3.31 -14.51
C ASP A 217 12.22 -4.55 -14.23
N VAL A 218 12.46 -5.28 -13.13
CA VAL A 218 11.66 -6.50 -12.81
C VAL A 218 10.24 -6.11 -12.42
N LEU A 219 10.08 -5.02 -11.66
CA LEU A 219 8.77 -4.48 -11.31
C LEU A 219 8.06 -3.94 -12.55
N LEU A 220 8.77 -3.23 -13.43
CA LEU A 220 8.19 -2.72 -14.67
C LEU A 220 7.75 -3.82 -15.63
N VAL A 221 8.56 -4.86 -15.82
CA VAL A 221 8.21 -6.02 -16.66
C VAL A 221 6.98 -6.74 -16.11
N GLU A 222 6.91 -6.89 -14.79
CA GLU A 222 5.77 -7.48 -14.09
C GLU A 222 4.49 -6.63 -14.28
N LEU A 223 4.59 -5.30 -14.13
CA LEU A 223 3.47 -4.38 -14.31
C LEU A 223 3.01 -4.30 -15.78
N LEU A 224 3.93 -4.33 -16.74
CA LEU A 224 3.63 -4.39 -18.18
C LEU A 224 2.91 -5.68 -18.56
N ARG A 225 3.37 -6.83 -18.07
CA ARG A 225 2.70 -8.13 -18.27
C ARG A 225 1.27 -8.15 -17.72
N ARG A 226 1.01 -7.36 -16.69
CA ARG A 226 -0.32 -7.19 -16.08
C ARG A 226 -1.22 -6.21 -16.84
N GLY A 227 -0.77 -5.68 -17.98
CA GLY A 227 -1.55 -4.78 -18.86
C GLY A 227 -1.69 -3.35 -18.32
N TYR A 228 -0.85 -2.97 -17.35
CA TYR A 228 -0.85 -1.61 -16.81
C TYR A 228 0.02 -0.68 -17.66
N ASP A 229 -0.44 0.56 -17.82
CA ASP A 229 0.33 1.63 -18.45
C ASP A 229 1.44 2.10 -17.49
N VAL A 230 2.64 1.54 -17.66
CA VAL A 230 3.84 1.90 -16.88
C VAL A 230 4.60 3.08 -17.46
N ALA A 231 4.16 3.70 -18.56
CA ALA A 231 4.90 4.79 -19.21
C ALA A 231 5.18 5.95 -18.23
N ARG A 232 4.29 6.14 -17.25
CA ARG A 232 4.45 7.14 -16.19
C ARG A 232 5.44 6.79 -15.09
N LEU A 233 5.78 5.51 -14.92
CA LEU A 233 6.87 5.06 -14.05
C LEU A 233 8.24 5.19 -14.75
N LEU A 234 8.23 5.32 -16.09
CA LEU A 234 9.41 5.44 -16.95
C LEU A 234 9.87 6.87 -17.23
N HIS A 235 9.08 7.90 -16.91
CA HIS A 235 9.44 9.29 -17.18
C HIS A 235 10.59 9.77 -16.27
N LYS A 236 11.82 9.44 -16.68
CA LYS A 236 12.96 10.34 -16.49
C LYS A 236 12.78 11.44 -17.54
N ASP A 237 12.22 12.59 -17.14
CA ASP A 237 12.09 13.73 -18.04
C ASP A 237 13.50 14.22 -18.44
N ASN A 238 13.95 13.75 -19.59
CA ASN A 238 15.21 14.12 -20.22
C ASN A 238 14.92 15.32 -21.14
N THR A 239 14.92 16.53 -20.58
CA THR A 239 15.01 17.76 -21.37
C THR A 239 16.16 18.58 -20.85
N GLU A 240 17.36 18.25 -21.32
CA GLU A 240 18.45 19.22 -21.44
C GLU A 240 18.08 20.22 -22.55
N GLN A 241 17.88 21.48 -22.19
CA GLN A 241 18.23 22.59 -23.07
C GLN A 241 19.23 23.48 -22.33
N PRO A 242 20.28 23.98 -23.01
CA PRO A 242 21.36 24.69 -22.36
C PRO A 242 20.88 26.05 -21.85
N PHE A 243 21.27 26.36 -20.62
CA PHE A 243 21.13 27.66 -19.99
C PHE A 243 21.91 28.69 -20.83
N GLN A 244 21.22 29.57 -21.56
CA GLN A 244 21.84 30.79 -22.08
C GLN A 244 21.97 31.76 -20.91
N SER A 245 23.21 32.07 -20.55
CA SER A 245 23.59 33.19 -19.69
C SER A 245 23.29 34.49 -20.42
N GLU A 246 22.30 35.25 -19.95
CA GLU A 246 22.25 36.68 -20.25
C GLU A 246 23.24 37.38 -19.31
N ASP A 247 24.37 37.76 -19.90
CA ASP A 247 25.41 38.58 -19.31
C ASP A 247 24.90 40.00 -19.02
N GLU A 248 25.56 40.59 -18.03
CA GLU A 248 25.44 41.94 -17.50
C GLU A 248 25.47 43.03 -18.58
N GLU A 249 24.54 43.97 -18.52
CA GLU A 249 24.81 45.36 -18.92
C GLU A 249 24.04 46.31 -18.00
N THR A 250 24.65 46.61 -16.86
CA THR A 250 24.35 47.82 -16.08
C THR A 250 25.57 48.73 -16.20
N GLU A 251 25.59 49.60 -17.20
CA GLU A 251 26.44 50.80 -17.16
C GLU A 251 25.59 52.07 -17.14
N SER A 252 25.79 52.78 -16.04
CA SER A 252 25.36 54.15 -15.78
C SER A 252 26.01 55.12 -16.78
N ARG A 253 25.24 56.06 -17.33
CA ARG A 253 25.74 57.42 -17.59
C ARG A 253 24.69 58.47 -17.23
N PHE A 254 25.05 59.25 -16.21
CA PHE A 254 24.70 60.66 -16.05
C PHE A 254 24.96 61.44 -17.35
N VAL A 255 24.02 62.28 -17.80
CA VAL A 255 23.94 63.76 -17.60
C VAL A 255 22.58 64.21 -18.13
#